data_AF-A0A2X2K178-F1
#
_entry.id   AF-A0A2X2K178-F1
#
_cell.length_a   1.000
_cell.length_b   1.000
_cell.length_c   1.000
_cell.angle_alpha   90.00
_cell.angle_beta   90.00
_cell.angle_gamma   90.00
#
_symmetry.space_group_name_H-M   'P 1'
#
loop_
_entity.id
_entity.type
_entity.pdbx_description
1 polymer ?
#
loop_
_entity_poly.entity_id
_entity_poly.type
_entity_poly.pdbx_seq_one_letter_code
_entity_poly.pdbx_strand_id
1 'polypeptide(L)'
;MATDNAKDNRDNQQLNQNTATTNMSIDIQKALDIISDVPLFKRTKQDIHETLTRIDNKLIKIGVFGTFSAGKSSLINALLGEHILVSSPNPTTAATTEISYGDESYITLKSQSQLLDEINAVVEYQDISFSTIEDFINSDLEKLKSHLNKNQLAFVHAVEKHYNLYVSMLENGEKHAINQQELKKWSAEDEYATFVKTVHIALMHDWLKGKIIVDSLGLHSNNQGIQ
;
A
#
# COMPACT_ATOMS: atom_id res chain seq x y z
N MET A 1 12.06 -25.39 -75.17
CA MET A 1 11.34 -24.12 -75.39
C MET A 1 10.07 -24.15 -74.57
N ALA A 2 10.05 -23.38 -73.48
CA ALA A 2 8.88 -22.81 -72.77
C ALA A 2 9.38 -22.36 -71.39
N THR A 3 9.77 -21.09 -71.32
CA THR A 3 9.99 -20.34 -70.08
C THR A 3 8.66 -19.82 -69.56
N ASP A 4 8.68 -19.46 -68.28
CA ASP A 4 7.91 -18.37 -67.66
C ASP A 4 6.63 -18.69 -66.87
N ASN A 5 6.42 -17.89 -65.81
CA ASN A 5 5.26 -17.79 -64.91
C ASN A 5 5.15 -18.72 -63.69
N ALA A 6 5.99 -18.49 -62.66
CA ALA A 6 5.64 -18.91 -61.28
C ALA A 6 6.37 -18.15 -60.15
N LYS A 7 6.83 -16.91 -60.35
CA LYS A 7 7.55 -16.16 -59.29
C LYS A 7 6.99 -14.79 -58.90
N ASP A 8 5.90 -14.33 -59.48
CA ASP A 8 5.44 -12.94 -59.30
C ASP A 8 4.10 -12.80 -58.56
N ASN A 9 3.87 -13.62 -57.53
CA ASN A 9 2.59 -13.61 -56.80
C ASN A 9 2.70 -13.88 -55.29
N ARG A 10 3.79 -13.45 -54.65
CA ARG A 10 3.94 -13.53 -53.18
C ARG A 10 4.16 -12.18 -52.48
N ASP A 11 4.34 -11.08 -53.21
CA ASP A 11 4.66 -9.77 -52.62
C ASP A 11 3.46 -8.82 -52.48
N ASN A 12 2.25 -9.23 -52.91
CA ASN A 12 1.05 -8.36 -52.89
C ASN A 12 0.02 -8.67 -51.78
N GLN A 13 0.36 -9.48 -50.77
CA GLN A 13 -0.52 -9.73 -49.61
C GLN A 13 -0.06 -9.11 -48.28
N GLN A 14 1.05 -8.36 -48.25
CA GLN A 14 1.55 -7.71 -47.01
C GLN A 14 1.29 -6.20 -46.90
N LEU A 15 0.58 -5.57 -47.84
CA LEU A 15 0.41 -4.11 -47.86
C LEU A 15 -0.97 -3.57 -47.44
N ASN A 16 -1.91 -4.41 -47.00
CA ASN A 16 -3.30 -3.99 -46.72
C ASN A 16 -3.84 -4.32 -45.31
N GLN A 17 -3.00 -4.27 -44.26
CA GLN A 17 -3.48 -4.36 -42.86
C GLN A 17 -3.10 -3.16 -41.97
N ASN A 18 -2.53 -2.08 -42.52
CA ASN A 18 -2.04 -0.94 -41.72
C ASN A 18 -2.89 0.35 -41.80
N THR A 19 -4.12 0.31 -42.32
CA THR A 19 -4.91 1.53 -42.56
C THR A 19 -6.31 1.55 -41.91
N ALA A 20 -6.54 0.74 -40.87
CA ALA A 20 -7.81 0.74 -40.15
C ALA A 20 -7.67 0.58 -38.63
N THR A 21 -6.86 1.45 -38.01
CA THR A 21 -7.03 1.83 -36.60
C THR A 21 -6.74 3.32 -36.47
N THR A 22 -7.73 4.13 -36.81
CA THR A 22 -7.83 5.54 -36.47
C THR A 22 -7.92 5.68 -34.95
N ASN A 23 -6.81 5.53 -34.23
CA ASN A 23 -6.77 5.83 -32.81
C ASN A 23 -6.60 7.33 -32.65
N MET A 24 -7.72 8.01 -32.42
CA MET A 24 -7.79 9.36 -31.89
C MET A 24 -7.05 9.39 -30.54
N SER A 25 -5.74 9.57 -30.57
CA SER A 25 -4.94 9.89 -29.40
C SER A 25 -5.33 11.30 -28.97
N ILE A 26 -6.31 11.38 -28.09
CA ILE A 26 -6.58 12.60 -27.33
C ILE A 26 -5.30 12.87 -26.55
N ASP A 27 -4.57 13.91 -26.94
CA ASP A 27 -3.41 14.41 -26.23
C ASP A 27 -3.92 15.03 -24.92
N ILE A 28 -3.92 14.21 -23.86
CA ILE A 28 -4.43 14.57 -22.53
C ILE A 28 -3.73 15.86 -22.04
N GLN A 29 -2.49 16.10 -22.46
CA GLN A 29 -1.76 17.33 -22.14
C GLN A 29 -2.44 18.57 -22.73
N LYS A 30 -2.83 18.52 -24.01
CA LYS A 30 -3.56 19.62 -24.66
C LYS A 30 -4.94 19.84 -24.03
N ALA A 31 -5.61 18.77 -23.60
CA ALA A 31 -6.88 18.89 -22.90
C ALA A 31 -6.73 19.55 -21.52
N LEU A 32 -5.64 19.23 -20.79
CA LEU A 32 -5.31 19.87 -19.52
C LEU A 32 -4.96 21.35 -19.68
N ASP A 33 -4.25 21.72 -20.73
CA ASP A 33 -3.91 23.12 -21.04
C ASP A 33 -5.17 23.98 -21.26
N ILE A 34 -6.19 23.45 -21.93
CA ILE A 34 -7.46 24.18 -22.17
C ILE A 34 -8.17 24.53 -20.85
N ILE A 35 -8.02 23.70 -19.80
CA ILE A 35 -8.70 23.88 -18.51
C ILE A 35 -7.75 24.38 -17.41
N SER A 36 -6.54 24.83 -17.75
CA SER A 36 -5.49 25.23 -16.80
C SER A 36 -5.96 26.31 -15.82
N ASP A 37 -6.78 27.25 -16.29
CA ASP A 37 -7.15 28.46 -15.54
C ASP A 37 -8.49 28.34 -14.80
N VAL A 38 -9.16 27.18 -14.88
CA VAL A 38 -10.43 26.95 -14.20
C VAL A 38 -10.17 26.41 -12.78
N PRO A 39 -10.48 27.15 -11.70
CA PRO A 39 -10.16 26.74 -10.33
C PRO A 39 -10.94 25.51 -9.86
N LEU A 40 -12.17 25.34 -10.37
CA LEU A 40 -13.06 24.23 -10.04
C LEU A 40 -12.42 22.85 -10.32
N PHE A 41 -11.52 22.77 -11.30
CA PHE A 41 -10.88 21.52 -11.71
C PHE A 41 -9.49 21.30 -11.08
N LYS A 42 -9.08 22.07 -10.06
CA LYS A 42 -7.73 21.97 -9.49
C LYS A 42 -7.36 20.54 -9.06
N ARG A 43 -8.24 19.86 -8.32
CA ARG A 43 -8.03 18.48 -7.85
C ARG A 43 -7.98 17.49 -9.01
N THR A 44 -8.95 17.57 -9.92
CA THR A 44 -8.99 16.69 -11.10
C THR A 44 -7.76 16.84 -12.00
N LYS A 45 -7.26 18.07 -12.19
CA LYS A 45 -6.01 18.33 -12.93
C LYS A 45 -4.81 17.68 -12.25
N GLN A 46 -4.72 17.80 -10.93
CA GLN A 46 -3.68 17.15 -10.14
C GLN A 46 -3.74 15.61 -10.31
N ASP A 47 -4.92 15.01 -10.15
CA ASP A 47 -5.10 13.56 -10.29
C ASP A 47 -4.70 13.05 -11.70
N ILE A 48 -5.04 13.80 -12.75
CA ILE A 48 -4.66 13.46 -14.14
C ILE A 48 -3.15 13.61 -14.35
N HIS A 49 -2.53 14.69 -13.87
CA HIS A 49 -1.07 14.86 -13.96
C HIS A 49 -0.31 13.74 -13.24
N GLU A 50 -0.76 13.36 -12.04
CA GLU A 50 -0.19 12.22 -11.31
C GLU A 50 -0.36 10.92 -12.09
N THR A 51 -1.49 10.74 -12.76
CA THR A 51 -1.77 9.57 -13.61
C THR A 51 -0.87 9.53 -14.84
N LEU A 52 -0.71 10.65 -15.57
CA LEU A 52 0.20 10.75 -16.72
C LEU A 52 1.65 10.51 -16.31
N THR A 53 2.07 11.12 -15.20
CA THR A 53 3.41 10.91 -14.62
C THR A 53 3.64 9.42 -14.29
N ARG A 54 2.64 8.71 -13.76
CA ARG A 54 2.72 7.27 -13.52
C ARG A 54 2.83 6.44 -14.80
N ILE A 55 2.13 6.84 -15.86
CA ILE A 55 2.17 6.18 -17.17
C ILE A 55 3.54 6.39 -17.82
N ASP A 56 4.04 7.63 -17.84
CA ASP A 56 5.34 7.97 -18.41
C ASP A 56 6.49 7.30 -17.66
N ASN A 57 6.41 7.29 -16.32
CA ASN A 57 7.40 6.61 -15.48
C ASN A 57 7.22 5.08 -15.43
N LYS A 58 6.20 4.53 -16.11
CA LYS A 58 5.85 3.10 -16.17
C LYS A 58 5.89 2.43 -14.79
N LEU A 59 5.37 3.10 -13.76
CA LEU A 59 5.40 2.58 -12.40
C LEU A 59 4.45 1.38 -12.27
N ILE A 60 5.01 0.18 -12.13
CA ILE A 60 4.27 -1.06 -11.95
C ILE A 60 4.14 -1.37 -10.45
N LYS A 61 2.92 -1.43 -9.93
CA LYS A 61 2.66 -1.93 -8.58
C LYS A 61 2.42 -3.45 -8.61
N ILE A 62 3.18 -4.20 -7.83
CA ILE A 62 3.11 -5.66 -7.72
C ILE A 62 2.61 -6.00 -6.32
N GLY A 63 1.35 -6.40 -6.20
CA GLY A 63 0.77 -6.84 -4.93
C GLY A 63 1.06 -8.32 -4.66
N VAL A 64 1.56 -8.62 -3.46
CA VAL A 64 1.80 -10.00 -3.00
C VAL A 64 0.73 -10.35 -1.95
N PHE A 65 -0.13 -11.32 -2.27
CA PHE A 65 -1.26 -11.72 -1.44
C PHE A 65 -1.19 -13.21 -1.10
N GLY A 66 -1.73 -13.58 0.07
CA GLY A 66 -1.74 -14.96 0.56
C GLY A 66 -1.93 -15.00 2.07
N THR A 67 -2.40 -16.13 2.60
CA THR A 67 -2.69 -16.30 4.04
C THR A 67 -1.49 -15.95 4.93
N PHE A 68 -1.77 -15.67 6.20
CA PHE A 68 -0.72 -15.42 7.18
C PHE A 68 0.27 -16.60 7.22
N SER A 69 1.57 -16.31 7.31
CA SER A 69 2.65 -17.31 7.27
C SER A 69 2.78 -18.15 5.99
N ALA A 70 2.15 -17.77 4.87
CA ALA A 70 2.33 -18.44 3.58
C ALA A 70 3.71 -18.21 2.90
N GLY A 71 4.63 -17.48 3.55
CA GLY A 71 5.96 -17.21 3.01
C GLY A 71 6.04 -16.02 2.03
N LYS A 72 5.07 -15.09 2.05
CA LYS A 72 5.07 -13.89 1.19
C LYS A 72 6.35 -13.07 1.30
N SER A 73 6.72 -12.70 2.53
CA SER A 73 7.92 -11.92 2.79
C SER A 73 9.20 -12.70 2.44
N SER A 74 9.19 -14.04 2.59
CA SER A 74 10.28 -14.91 2.14
C SER A 74 10.41 -14.94 0.61
N LEU A 75 9.28 -14.96 -0.12
CA LEU A 75 9.26 -14.86 -1.58
C LEU A 75 9.81 -13.50 -2.04
N ILE A 76 9.42 -12.41 -1.39
CA ILE A 76 9.91 -11.07 -1.70
C ILE A 76 11.42 -10.98 -1.43
N ASN A 77 11.88 -11.45 -0.27
CA ASN A 77 13.31 -11.49 0.05
C ASN A 77 14.09 -12.34 -0.97
N ALA A 78 13.55 -13.49 -1.39
CA ALA A 78 14.16 -14.34 -2.42
C ALA A 78 14.20 -13.67 -3.80
N LEU A 79 13.13 -12.94 -4.17
CA LEU A 79 13.05 -12.18 -5.43
C LEU A 79 14.08 -11.05 -5.49
N LEU A 80 14.30 -10.37 -4.36
CA LEU A 80 15.27 -9.27 -4.24
C LEU A 80 16.70 -9.76 -3.92
N GLY A 81 16.88 -11.03 -3.58
CA GLY A 81 18.17 -11.58 -3.18
C GLY A 81 18.70 -11.02 -1.84
N GLU A 82 17.86 -10.33 -1.08
CA GLU A 82 18.21 -9.58 0.13
C GLU A 82 17.20 -9.88 1.25
N HIS A 83 17.68 -9.92 2.50
CA HIS A 83 16.83 -10.23 3.66
C HIS A 83 16.25 -8.93 4.28
N ILE A 84 15.40 -8.25 3.51
CA ILE A 84 14.89 -6.91 3.85
C ILE A 84 13.68 -6.97 4.79
N LEU A 85 12.71 -7.81 4.46
CA LEU A 85 11.48 -7.89 5.23
C LEU A 85 11.70 -8.75 6.47
N VAL A 86 11.43 -8.17 7.64
CA VAL A 86 11.38 -8.90 8.91
C VAL A 86 10.00 -9.55 8.99
N SER A 87 9.96 -10.88 9.01
CA SER A 87 8.72 -11.61 9.23
C SER A 87 8.20 -11.31 10.65
N SER A 88 7.08 -10.60 10.78
CA SER A 88 6.36 -10.53 12.05
C SER A 88 5.43 -11.75 12.18
N PRO A 89 5.49 -12.51 13.29
CA PRO A 89 4.61 -13.65 13.54
C PRO A 89 3.23 -13.25 14.10
N ASN A 90 2.99 -11.96 14.37
CA ASN A 90 1.74 -11.50 15.00
C ASN A 90 0.80 -10.83 13.98
N PRO A 91 -0.46 -11.30 13.84
CA PRO A 91 -1.48 -10.79 12.90
C PRO A 91 -1.98 -9.36 13.16
N THR A 92 -1.59 -8.76 14.28
CA THR A 92 -2.25 -7.61 14.89
C THR A 92 -1.86 -6.27 14.33
N THR A 93 -0.69 -6.19 13.72
CA THR A 93 -0.17 -4.94 13.17
C THR A 93 -0.17 -5.00 11.66
N ALA A 94 -1.34 -4.64 11.11
CA ALA A 94 -1.68 -4.65 9.69
C ALA A 94 -0.97 -3.57 8.85
N ALA A 95 0.26 -3.18 9.20
CA ALA A 95 0.99 -2.17 8.43
C ALA A 95 1.30 -2.71 7.04
N THR A 96 0.80 -2.04 6.00
CA THR A 96 1.15 -2.36 4.62
C THR A 96 2.63 -2.03 4.41
N THR A 97 3.38 -2.88 3.72
CA THR A 97 4.76 -2.58 3.37
C THR A 97 4.87 -2.33 1.87
N GLU A 98 5.41 -1.17 1.49
CA GLU A 98 5.73 -0.86 0.10
C GLU A 98 7.26 -0.83 -0.07
N ILE A 99 7.78 -1.55 -1.07
CA ILE A 99 9.21 -1.58 -1.39
C ILE A 99 9.41 -0.96 -2.77
N SER A 100 10.28 0.04 -2.87
CA SER A 100 10.54 0.78 -4.10
C SER A 100 12.01 1.14 -4.26
N TYR A 101 12.39 1.57 -5.46
CA TYR A 101 13.75 2.05 -5.71
C TYR A 101 13.97 3.44 -5.08
N GLY A 102 15.00 3.60 -4.25
CA GLY A 102 15.33 4.86 -3.59
C GLY A 102 16.28 4.69 -2.40
N ASP A 103 16.64 5.81 -1.77
CA ASP A 103 17.58 5.84 -0.64
C ASP A 103 16.89 6.10 0.72
N GLU A 104 15.68 6.66 0.70
CA GLU A 104 15.01 7.15 1.90
C GLU A 104 13.79 6.31 2.24
N SER A 105 13.89 5.56 3.34
CA SER A 105 12.75 4.86 3.92
C SER A 105 11.97 5.78 4.86
N TYR A 106 10.66 5.60 4.91
CA TYR A 106 9.78 6.39 5.76
C TYR A 106 8.55 5.61 6.15
N ILE A 107 7.86 6.06 7.20
CA ILE A 107 6.56 5.55 7.58
C ILE A 107 5.49 6.60 7.33
N THR A 108 4.27 6.13 7.07
CA THR A 108 3.07 6.95 7.13
C THR A 108 2.24 6.45 8.31
N LEU A 109 1.89 7.34 9.23
CA LEU A 109 1.04 7.03 10.38
C LEU A 109 -0.43 6.90 9.97
N LYS A 110 -1.21 6.18 10.77
CA LYS A 110 -2.67 6.19 10.69
C LYS A 110 -3.19 7.56 11.15
N SER A 111 -4.23 8.04 10.50
CA SER A 111 -5.00 9.18 11.04
C SER A 111 -5.77 8.77 12.30
N GLN A 112 -6.16 9.75 13.12
CA GLN A 112 -6.91 9.50 14.35
C GLN A 112 -8.22 8.75 14.07
N SER A 113 -8.94 9.09 13.00
CA SER A 113 -10.17 8.40 12.63
C SER A 113 -9.92 6.93 12.29
N GLN A 114 -8.86 6.63 11.54
CA GLN A 114 -8.52 5.25 11.20
C GLN A 114 -8.18 4.42 12.43
N LEU A 115 -7.43 4.99 13.38
CA LEU A 115 -7.10 4.30 14.62
C LEU A 115 -8.34 4.09 15.50
N LEU A 116 -9.25 5.07 15.57
CA LEU A 116 -10.52 4.95 16.28
C LEU A 116 -11.42 3.86 15.69
N ASP A 117 -11.51 3.79 14.35
CA ASP A 117 -12.27 2.73 13.66
C ASP A 117 -11.71 1.34 14.01
N GLU A 118 -10.38 1.18 14.04
CA GLU A 118 -9.73 -0.07 14.45
C GLU A 118 -10.01 -0.42 15.93
N ILE A 119 -9.97 0.56 16.83
CA ILE A 119 -10.33 0.37 18.25
C ILE A 119 -11.77 -0.12 18.36
N ASN A 120 -12.71 0.57 17.72
CA ASN A 120 -14.12 0.21 17.76
C ASN A 120 -14.38 -1.18 17.17
N ALA A 121 -13.68 -1.57 16.10
CA ALA A 121 -13.77 -2.92 15.55
C ALA A 121 -13.25 -4.01 16.51
N VAL A 122 -12.25 -3.70 17.34
CA VAL A 122 -11.74 -4.64 18.36
C VAL A 122 -12.76 -4.87 19.48
N VAL A 123 -13.51 -3.84 19.86
CA VAL A 123 -14.43 -3.87 21.02
C VAL A 123 -15.90 -4.09 20.65
N GLU A 124 -16.23 -4.12 19.36
CA GLU A 124 -17.61 -4.22 18.84
C GLU A 124 -18.40 -5.38 19.47
N TYR A 125 -17.77 -6.55 19.64
CA TYR A 125 -18.39 -7.74 20.25
C TYR A 125 -18.82 -7.57 21.70
N GLN A 126 -18.44 -6.48 22.37
CA GLN A 126 -18.79 -6.16 23.74
C GLN A 126 -19.91 -5.11 23.84
N ASP A 127 -20.54 -4.74 22.71
CA ASP A 127 -21.54 -3.65 22.62
C ASP A 127 -21.01 -2.30 23.14
N ILE A 128 -19.69 -2.08 23.04
CA ILE A 128 -19.00 -0.85 23.43
C ILE A 128 -18.57 -0.11 22.16
N SER A 129 -18.63 1.22 22.21
CA SER A 129 -18.02 2.09 21.20
C SER A 129 -17.52 3.37 21.83
N PHE A 130 -16.52 3.97 21.20
CA PHE A 130 -15.89 5.22 21.64
C PHE A 130 -16.03 6.29 20.56
N SER A 131 -16.30 7.52 20.99
CA SER A 131 -16.35 8.71 20.13
C SER A 131 -14.98 9.31 19.85
N THR A 132 -14.04 9.14 20.77
CA THR A 132 -12.65 9.62 20.68
C THR A 132 -11.70 8.57 21.22
N ILE A 133 -10.41 8.66 20.84
CA ILE A 133 -9.39 7.74 21.36
C ILE A 133 -9.10 8.05 22.84
N GLU A 134 -9.25 9.31 23.25
CA GLU A 134 -9.16 9.74 24.64
C GLU A 134 -10.24 9.11 25.51
N ASP A 135 -11.48 8.99 25.01
CA ASP A 135 -12.55 8.29 25.73
C ASP A 135 -12.19 6.82 25.98
N PHE A 136 -11.56 6.17 24.99
CA PHE A 136 -11.06 4.81 25.12
C PHE A 136 -9.98 4.71 26.20
N ILE A 137 -8.97 5.58 26.16
CA ILE A 137 -7.82 5.55 27.10
C ILE A 137 -8.25 5.84 28.54
N ASN A 138 -9.25 6.70 28.73
CA ASN A 138 -9.73 7.08 30.07
C ASN A 138 -10.79 6.10 30.63
N SER A 139 -11.19 5.08 29.86
CA SER A 139 -12.20 4.12 30.29
C SER A 139 -11.62 3.00 31.17
N ASP A 140 -12.47 2.36 32.00
CA ASP A 140 -12.09 1.16 32.74
C ASP A 140 -12.06 -0.05 31.79
N LEU A 141 -10.86 -0.36 31.31
CA LEU A 141 -10.63 -1.42 30.34
C LEU A 141 -10.46 -2.81 30.98
N GLU A 142 -10.53 -2.96 32.31
CA GLU A 142 -10.30 -4.26 32.97
C GLU A 142 -11.30 -5.34 32.52
N LYS A 143 -12.59 -4.97 32.46
CA LYS A 143 -13.63 -5.88 31.96
C LYS A 143 -13.52 -6.15 30.47
N LEU A 144 -13.03 -5.18 29.70
CA LEU A 144 -12.81 -5.35 28.27
C LEU A 144 -11.65 -6.35 28.05
N LYS A 145 -10.50 -6.10 28.67
CA LYS A 145 -9.26 -6.87 28.52
C LYS A 145 -9.43 -8.35 28.83
N SER A 146 -10.30 -8.72 29.78
CA SER A 146 -10.56 -10.13 30.12
C SER A 146 -11.23 -10.94 29.00
N HIS A 147 -11.89 -10.27 28.05
CA HIS A 147 -12.61 -10.90 26.94
C HIS A 147 -11.85 -10.82 25.61
N LEU A 148 -10.72 -10.12 25.57
CA LEU A 148 -9.90 -9.99 24.37
C LEU A 148 -9.00 -11.21 24.19
N ASN A 149 -8.84 -11.64 22.94
CA ASN A 149 -7.81 -12.62 22.62
C ASN A 149 -6.41 -11.97 22.72
N LYS A 150 -5.35 -12.80 22.73
CA LYS A 150 -3.96 -12.34 22.86
C LYS A 150 -3.59 -11.20 21.90
N ASN A 151 -4.12 -11.27 20.68
CA ASN A 151 -3.84 -10.33 19.60
C ASN A 151 -4.52 -8.98 19.85
N GLN A 152 -5.83 -8.99 20.13
CA GLN A 152 -6.59 -7.81 20.49
C GLN A 152 -6.02 -7.13 21.75
N LEU A 153 -5.59 -7.92 22.74
CA LEU A 153 -4.97 -7.41 23.96
C LEU A 153 -3.65 -6.68 23.68
N ALA A 154 -2.83 -7.21 22.77
CA ALA A 154 -1.58 -6.55 22.36
C ALA A 154 -1.85 -5.20 21.68
N PHE A 155 -2.86 -5.14 20.82
CA PHE A 155 -3.31 -3.89 20.18
C PHE A 155 -3.79 -2.86 21.21
N VAL A 156 -4.68 -3.26 22.13
CA VAL A 156 -5.21 -2.38 23.18
C VAL A 156 -4.08 -1.83 24.06
N HIS A 157 -3.16 -2.68 24.52
CA HIS A 157 -2.01 -2.25 25.31
C HIS A 157 -1.07 -1.32 24.54
N ALA A 158 -0.87 -1.53 23.24
CA ALA A 158 -0.06 -0.64 22.42
C ALA A 158 -0.67 0.76 22.37
N VAL A 159 -1.98 0.87 22.14
CA VAL A 159 -2.71 2.14 22.13
C VAL A 159 -2.62 2.82 23.51
N GLU A 160 -2.96 2.12 24.59
CA GLU A 160 -2.90 2.69 25.95
C GLU A 160 -1.52 3.24 26.32
N LYS A 161 -0.45 2.52 25.95
CA LYS A 161 0.91 2.84 26.37
C LYS A 161 1.57 3.93 25.51
N HIS A 162 1.26 3.99 24.21
CA HIS A 162 1.98 4.84 23.25
C HIS A 162 1.14 5.91 22.59
N TYR A 163 -0.12 6.09 22.97
CA TYR A 163 -0.96 7.14 22.38
C TYR A 163 -0.31 8.53 22.44
N ASN A 164 0.30 8.91 23.56
CA ASN A 164 0.96 10.21 23.69
C ASN A 164 2.15 10.38 22.74
N LEU A 165 2.91 9.31 22.50
CA LEU A 165 4.00 9.32 21.51
C LEU A 165 3.42 9.49 20.10
N TYR A 166 2.37 8.74 19.78
CA TYR A 166 1.67 8.83 18.50
C TYR A 166 1.12 10.24 18.22
N VAL A 167 0.48 10.88 19.21
CA VAL A 167 -0.02 12.26 19.10
C VAL A 167 1.13 13.23 18.80
N SER A 168 2.24 13.14 19.53
CA SER A 168 3.42 13.99 19.30
C SER A 168 4.03 13.77 17.91
N MET A 169 4.00 12.54 17.40
CA MET A 169 4.46 12.28 16.03
C MET A 169 3.52 12.91 15.00
N LEU A 170 2.20 12.75 15.14
CA LEU A 170 1.22 13.36 14.23
C LEU A 170 1.31 14.89 14.15
N GLU A 171 1.67 15.57 15.24
CA GLU A 171 1.91 17.03 15.23
C GLU A 171 3.03 17.44 14.25
N ASN A 172 3.99 16.54 14.01
CA ASN A 172 5.09 16.73 13.06
C ASN A 172 4.76 16.24 11.64
N GLY A 173 3.50 15.86 11.39
CA GLY A 173 2.99 15.35 10.11
C GLY A 173 2.89 13.83 10.07
N GLU A 174 2.11 13.29 9.14
CA GLU A 174 1.89 11.83 9.05
C GLU A 174 3.11 11.05 8.54
N LYS A 175 4.05 11.71 7.87
CA LYS A 175 5.21 11.10 7.21
C LYS A 175 6.47 11.31 8.05
N HIS A 176 7.12 10.22 8.45
CA HIS A 176 8.37 10.26 9.19
C HIS A 176 9.46 9.45 8.50
N ALA A 177 10.61 10.07 8.23
CA ALA A 177 11.79 9.35 7.78
C ALA A 177 12.25 8.37 8.87
N ILE A 178 12.65 7.17 8.44
CA ILE A 178 13.17 6.14 9.34
C ILE A 178 14.46 5.57 8.76
N ASN A 179 15.38 5.18 9.64
CA ASN A 179 16.58 4.47 9.22
C ASN A 179 16.36 2.94 9.23
N GLN A 180 17.32 2.19 8.67
CA GLN A 180 17.22 0.72 8.59
C GLN A 180 17.13 0.03 9.97
N GLN A 181 17.71 0.59 11.03
CA GLN A 181 17.69 0.00 12.37
C GLN A 181 16.29 0.10 12.99
N GLU A 182 15.56 1.15 12.63
CA GLU A 182 14.18 1.39 13.09
C GLU A 182 13.13 0.63 12.27
N LEU A 183 13.51 0.05 11.12
CA LEU A 183 12.57 -0.63 10.24
C LEU A 183 11.80 -1.72 10.99
N LYS A 184 12.50 -2.56 11.76
CA LYS A 184 11.91 -3.63 12.56
C LYS A 184 10.92 -3.11 13.60
N LYS A 185 11.27 -1.99 14.25
CA LYS A 185 10.41 -1.33 15.25
C LYS A 185 9.07 -0.95 14.61
N TRP A 186 9.11 -0.27 13.47
CA TRP A 186 7.91 0.24 12.81
C TRP A 186 7.14 -0.79 11.99
N SER A 187 7.75 -1.91 11.60
CA SER A 187 7.12 -2.93 10.76
C SER A 187 6.70 -4.20 11.50
N ALA A 188 7.27 -4.50 12.67
CA ALA A 188 7.10 -5.81 13.31
C ALA A 188 6.88 -5.77 14.83
N GLU A 189 7.26 -4.68 15.52
CA GLU A 189 6.98 -4.55 16.95
C GLU A 189 5.56 -4.01 17.13
N ASP A 190 4.64 -4.88 17.59
CA ASP A 190 3.20 -4.56 17.72
C ASP A 190 2.94 -3.23 18.42
N GLU A 191 3.76 -2.95 19.43
CA GLU A 191 3.73 -1.74 20.25
C GLU A 191 3.88 -0.43 19.45
N TYR A 192 4.58 -0.45 18.31
CA TYR A 192 4.78 0.70 17.44
C TYR A 192 4.07 0.57 16.10
N ALA A 193 4.10 -0.63 15.50
CA ALA A 193 3.48 -0.90 14.21
C ALA A 193 1.94 -0.73 14.24
N THR A 194 1.32 -0.73 15.43
CA THR A 194 -0.11 -0.42 15.63
C THR A 194 -0.49 0.94 15.09
N PHE A 195 0.40 1.92 15.14
CA PHE A 195 0.13 3.29 14.70
C PHE A 195 0.51 3.53 13.23
N VAL A 196 1.17 2.56 12.58
CA VAL A 196 1.70 2.71 11.22
C VAL A 196 0.68 2.24 10.20
N LYS A 197 0.36 3.10 9.24
CA LYS A 197 -0.47 2.75 8.08
C LYS A 197 0.36 2.05 7.02
N THR A 198 1.53 2.62 6.71
CA THR A 198 2.41 2.07 5.66
C THR A 198 3.87 2.27 6.02
N VAL A 199 4.67 1.21 5.88
CA VAL A 199 6.13 1.27 5.91
C VAL A 199 6.61 1.33 4.47
N HIS A 200 7.27 2.42 4.09
CA HIS A 200 7.86 2.61 2.78
C HIS A 200 9.35 2.34 2.86
N ILE A 201 9.77 1.24 2.25
CA ILE A 201 11.15 0.78 2.19
C ILE A 201 11.72 1.20 0.84
N ALA A 202 12.84 1.92 0.90
CA ALA A 202 13.58 2.33 -0.28
C ALA A 202 14.89 1.54 -0.36
N LEU A 203 15.14 0.93 -1.53
CA LEU A 203 16.33 0.12 -1.77
C LEU A 203 16.99 0.50 -3.09
N MET A 204 18.31 0.57 -3.08
CA MET A 204 19.13 0.75 -4.28
C MET A 204 19.29 -0.57 -5.06
N HIS A 205 18.16 -1.19 -5.42
CA HIS A 205 18.13 -2.45 -6.18
C HIS A 205 17.57 -2.22 -7.59
N ASP A 206 18.38 -2.46 -8.62
CA ASP A 206 18.06 -2.11 -10.02
C ASP A 206 16.73 -2.71 -10.53
N TRP A 207 16.38 -3.93 -10.09
CA TRP A 207 15.11 -4.55 -10.48
C TRP A 207 13.88 -3.74 -10.07
N LEU A 208 13.97 -2.97 -8.97
CA LEU A 208 12.90 -2.10 -8.47
C LEU A 208 12.73 -0.81 -9.29
N LYS A 209 13.63 -0.51 -10.24
CA LYS A 209 13.44 0.66 -11.13
C LYS A 209 12.11 0.53 -11.88
N GLY A 210 11.26 1.54 -11.70
CA GLY A 210 9.89 1.57 -12.24
C GLY A 210 8.92 0.57 -11.59
N LYS A 211 9.22 0.02 -10.40
CA LYS A 211 8.38 -0.97 -9.71
C LYS A 211 8.20 -0.64 -8.24
N ILE A 212 7.05 -0.99 -7.71
CA ILE A 212 6.74 -0.97 -6.28
C ILE A 212 6.17 -2.32 -5.91
N ILE A 213 6.79 -3.03 -4.98
CA ILE A 213 6.20 -4.23 -4.39
C ILE A 213 5.33 -3.79 -3.22
N VAL A 214 4.11 -4.32 -3.14
CA VAL A 214 3.21 -4.10 -2.01
C VAL A 214 3.02 -5.44 -1.31
N ASP A 215 3.62 -5.59 -0.13
CA ASP A 215 3.35 -6.69 0.79
C ASP A 215 2.20 -6.25 1.70
N SER A 216 1.00 -6.73 1.38
CA SER A 216 -0.14 -6.63 2.29
C SER A 216 -0.23 -7.92 3.09
N LEU A 217 -0.47 -7.81 4.39
CA LEU A 217 -0.93 -8.95 5.16
C LEU A 217 -2.15 -9.55 4.46
N GLY A 218 -2.13 -10.87 4.29
CA GLY A 218 -3.24 -11.58 3.68
C GLY A 218 -4.52 -11.24 4.42
N LEU A 219 -5.61 -11.10 3.69
CA LEU A 219 -6.95 -11.04 4.26
C LEU A 219 -7.05 -12.14 5.32
N HIS A 220 -6.98 -11.76 6.60
CA HIS A 220 -7.57 -12.59 7.60
C HIS A 220 -9.06 -12.53 7.31
N SER A 221 -9.54 -13.65 6.81
CA SER A 221 -10.90 -14.11 6.90
C SER A 221 -11.43 -13.96 8.33
N ASN A 222 -11.76 -12.73 8.74
CA ASN A 222 -12.68 -12.47 9.85
C ASN A 222 -14.14 -12.61 9.40
N ASN A 223 -14.37 -13.27 8.25
CA ASN A 223 -15.68 -13.55 7.69
C ASN A 223 -15.84 -15.03 7.27
N GLN A 224 -15.38 -15.97 8.13
CA GLN A 224 -15.87 -17.35 8.10
C GLN A 224 -16.25 -17.78 9.51
N GLY A 225 -17.47 -17.38 9.88
CA GLY A 225 -18.10 -17.68 11.14
C GLY A 225 -19.47 -17.04 11.30
N ILE A 226 -20.20 -16.80 10.19
CA ILE A 226 -21.66 -16.72 10.26
C ILE A 226 -22.15 -18.08 9.76
N GLN A 227 -22.88 -18.77 10.63
CA GLN A 227 -23.55 -20.04 10.36
C GLN A 227 -24.45 -19.94 9.12
#